data_AF-A0AB40BFD1-F1
#
_entry.id   AF-A0AB40BFD1-F1
#
_cell.length_a   1.000
_cell.length_b   1.000
_cell.length_c   1.000
_cell.angle_alpha   90.00
_cell.angle_beta   90.00
_cell.angle_gamma   90.00
#
_symmetry.space_group_name_H-M   'P 1'
#
loop_
_entity.id
_entity.type
_entity.pdbx_description
1 polymer ?
#
loop_
_entity_poly.entity_id
_entity_poly.type
_entity_poly.pdbx_seq_one_letter_code
_entity_poly.pdbx_strand_id
1 'polypeptide(L)'
;MCAFTNHLFDALYLTGQSSFEPKSFINNRREISLNFVDGEQEDAHEYLQSLLTSIHECCVRLSKVASMDSESLITQVFGGRLRSQTRCCDCGHKSETFEPVTDLSLEISGANDPFSAFESFTRLEMIDDPENRFTCSNCNAKVTVEKQMTIDNAPQVLIIHLKRFSFNGNIIKKNFQEVDFSLSMNLSPFVNNHVEEAGDLNYRLYAVIVHLGSPSYGHYVSFVHSDKKNWYLMSDEKVMMTRFEEVKKQKAYILFYVKEGISSSSVKEFMIERFKRNFKAEEESCSSSTSDESGCISDEMSNVCSPKVDEKSLHDKKADTGEDEEVSNKNEEDEKKKRKAFDLKIS
;
A
#
# COMPACT_ATOMS: atom_id res chain seq x y z
N MET A 1 6.63 -13.40 -1.14
CA MET A 1 5.86 -14.02 -2.25
C MET A 1 5.10 -15.26 -1.84
N CYS A 2 5.74 -16.29 -1.26
CA CYS A 2 5.07 -17.54 -0.90
C CYS A 2 3.83 -17.34 -0.01
N ALA A 3 3.91 -16.49 1.02
CA ALA A 3 2.76 -16.17 1.88
C ALA A 3 1.57 -15.58 1.10
N PHE A 4 1.84 -14.68 0.15
CA PHE A 4 0.82 -14.08 -0.71
C PHE A 4 0.18 -15.12 -1.64
N THR A 5 1.01 -15.96 -2.27
CA THR A 5 0.54 -17.02 -3.17
C THR A 5 -0.33 -18.04 -2.43
N ASN A 6 0.12 -18.52 -1.27
CA ASN A 6 -0.66 -19.45 -0.45
C ASN A 6 -2.00 -18.84 -0.03
N HIS A 7 -1.99 -17.58 0.42
CA HIS A 7 -3.22 -16.89 0.76
C HIS A 7 -4.18 -16.75 -0.42
N LEU A 8 -3.67 -16.48 -1.63
CA LEU A 8 -4.50 -16.44 -2.84
C LEU A 8 -5.11 -17.82 -3.15
N PHE A 9 -4.33 -18.89 -3.01
CA PHE A 9 -4.83 -20.25 -3.18
C PHE A 9 -5.91 -20.60 -2.15
N ASP A 10 -5.67 -20.33 -0.88
CA ASP A 10 -6.62 -20.57 0.20
C ASP A 10 -7.90 -19.76 -0.02
N ALA A 11 -7.79 -18.48 -0.37
CA ALA A 11 -8.93 -17.61 -0.68
C ALA A 11 -9.78 -18.17 -1.83
N LEU A 12 -9.13 -18.63 -2.90
CA LEU A 12 -9.82 -19.20 -4.06
C LEU A 12 -10.45 -20.55 -3.75
N TYR A 13 -9.78 -21.40 -2.99
CA TYR A 13 -10.25 -22.74 -2.63
C TYR A 13 -11.41 -22.69 -1.64
N LEU A 14 -11.33 -21.81 -0.64
CA LEU A 14 -12.34 -21.65 0.41
C LEU A 14 -13.46 -20.66 0.04
N THR A 15 -13.44 -20.13 -1.18
CA THR A 15 -14.45 -19.17 -1.65
C THR A 15 -15.87 -19.69 -1.41
N GLY A 16 -16.65 -18.95 -0.61
CA GLY A 16 -18.04 -19.27 -0.29
C GLY A 16 -18.25 -20.39 0.74
N GLN A 17 -17.18 -20.90 1.35
CA GLN A 17 -17.26 -21.98 2.34
C GLN A 17 -17.10 -21.45 3.77
N SER A 18 -15.96 -20.81 4.08
CA SER A 18 -15.66 -20.31 5.41
C SER A 18 -14.67 -19.15 5.37
N SER A 19 -14.58 -18.40 6.47
CA SER A 19 -13.44 -17.54 6.74
C SER A 19 -12.20 -18.38 7.07
N PHE A 20 -11.02 -17.79 6.92
CA PHE A 20 -9.75 -18.41 7.28
C PHE A 20 -8.77 -17.34 7.79
N GLU A 21 -7.82 -17.78 8.60
CA GLU A 21 -6.85 -16.90 9.24
C GLU A 21 -5.60 -16.73 8.35
N PRO A 22 -5.10 -15.50 8.13
CA PRO A 22 -3.94 -15.23 7.28
C PRO A 22 -2.61 -15.55 8.01
N LYS A 23 -2.47 -16.75 8.57
CA LYS A 23 -1.33 -17.17 9.41
C LYS A 23 0.03 -16.92 8.77
N SER A 24 0.14 -17.17 7.46
CA SER A 24 1.40 -16.93 6.74
C SER A 24 1.81 -15.46 6.69
N PHE A 25 0.86 -14.52 6.63
CA PHE A 25 1.18 -13.10 6.72
C PHE A 25 1.56 -12.69 8.14
N ILE A 26 0.84 -13.19 9.15
CA ILE A 26 1.11 -12.91 10.56
C ILE A 26 2.51 -13.40 10.95
N ASN A 27 2.84 -14.64 10.62
CA ASN A 27 4.13 -15.25 10.95
C ASN A 27 5.31 -14.61 10.21
N ASN A 28 5.07 -14.06 9.01
CA ASN A 28 6.10 -13.40 8.19
C ASN A 28 5.96 -11.87 8.20
N ARG A 29 5.31 -11.27 9.19
CA ARG A 29 5.06 -9.81 9.20
C ARG A 29 6.33 -8.98 9.05
N ARG A 30 7.46 -9.46 9.58
CA ARG A 30 8.74 -8.75 9.55
C ARG A 30 9.29 -8.59 8.14
N GLU A 31 8.87 -9.46 7.21
CA GLU A 31 9.16 -9.33 5.78
C GLU A 31 8.28 -8.27 5.11
N ILE A 32 7.14 -7.92 5.71
CA ILE A 32 6.27 -6.83 5.26
C ILE A 32 6.82 -5.51 5.81
N SER A 33 7.02 -5.43 7.12
CA SER A 33 7.70 -4.32 7.76
C SER A 33 8.19 -4.72 9.15
N LEU A 34 9.38 -4.22 9.53
CA LEU A 34 9.91 -4.36 10.88
C LEU A 34 9.13 -3.52 11.91
N ASN A 35 8.35 -2.54 11.42
CA ASN A 35 7.63 -1.61 12.26
C ASN A 35 6.35 -2.21 12.85
N PHE A 36 5.77 -3.24 12.23
CA PHE A 36 4.51 -3.82 12.72
C PHE A 36 4.69 -4.71 13.95
N VAL A 37 3.98 -4.35 15.02
CA VAL A 37 4.05 -5.03 16.32
C VAL A 37 2.77 -5.83 16.55
N ASP A 38 2.92 -7.04 17.08
CA ASP A 38 1.77 -7.90 17.37
C ASP A 38 0.88 -7.27 18.45
N GLY A 39 -0.42 -7.23 18.19
CA GLY A 39 -1.42 -6.73 19.13
C GLY A 39 -1.57 -5.21 19.18
N GLU A 40 -0.74 -4.46 18.46
CA GLU A 40 -0.88 -3.01 18.33
C GLU A 40 -1.77 -2.64 17.15
N GLN A 41 -2.47 -1.50 17.24
CA GLN A 41 -3.20 -0.96 16.10
C GLN A 41 -2.23 -0.25 15.16
N GLU A 42 -2.41 -0.47 13.85
CA GLU A 42 -1.54 0.08 12.81
C GLU A 42 -2.39 0.74 11.72
N ASP A 43 -1.75 1.58 10.90
CA ASP A 43 -2.43 2.25 9.80
C ASP A 43 -2.58 1.32 8.59
N ALA A 44 -3.81 1.21 8.06
CA ALA A 44 -4.08 0.32 6.93
C ALA A 44 -3.38 0.77 5.62
N HIS A 45 -3.12 2.07 5.45
CA HIS A 45 -2.37 2.59 4.31
C HIS A 45 -0.88 2.29 4.45
N GLU A 46 -0.29 2.45 5.64
CA GLU A 46 1.10 2.03 5.91
C GLU A 46 1.29 0.52 5.66
N TYR A 47 0.35 -0.30 6.13
CA TYR A 47 0.37 -1.74 5.87
C TYR A 47 0.27 -2.06 4.37
N LEU A 48 -0.62 -1.38 3.64
CA LEU A 48 -0.76 -1.54 2.19
C LEU A 48 0.52 -1.18 1.45
N GLN A 49 1.14 -0.03 1.76
CA GLN A 49 2.38 0.41 1.13
C GLN A 49 3.53 -0.55 1.42
N SER A 50 3.66 -0.96 2.68
CA SER A 50 4.68 -1.94 3.09
C SER A 50 4.50 -3.26 2.35
N LEU A 51 3.26 -3.77 2.28
CA LEU A 51 2.94 -5.02 1.58
C LEU A 51 3.24 -4.93 0.08
N LEU A 52 2.80 -3.88 -0.60
CA LEU A 52 3.05 -3.70 -2.04
C LEU A 52 4.55 -3.55 -2.33
N THR A 53 5.29 -2.83 -1.48
CA THR A 53 6.74 -2.67 -1.59
C THR A 53 7.45 -4.00 -1.43
N SER A 54 7.16 -4.77 -0.38
CA SER A 54 7.76 -6.09 -0.15
C SER A 54 7.47 -7.07 -1.29
N ILE A 55 6.25 -7.05 -1.85
CA ILE A 55 5.91 -7.87 -3.02
C ILE A 55 6.69 -7.41 -4.25
N HIS A 56 6.76 -6.10 -4.51
CA HIS A 56 7.52 -5.52 -5.63
C HIS A 56 9.00 -5.93 -5.56
N GLU A 57 9.65 -5.72 -4.41
CA GLU A 57 11.05 -6.06 -4.19
C GLU A 57 11.33 -7.55 -4.36
N CYS A 58 10.42 -8.41 -3.87
CA CYS A 58 10.52 -9.84 -4.11
C CYS A 58 10.44 -10.16 -5.61
N CYS A 59 9.48 -9.59 -6.35
CA CYS A 59 9.37 -9.80 -7.79
C CYS A 59 10.63 -9.34 -8.55
N VAL A 60 11.21 -8.20 -8.18
CA VAL A 60 12.43 -7.66 -8.80
C VAL A 60 13.65 -8.53 -8.49
N ARG A 61 13.77 -9.06 -7.27
CA ARG A 61 14.84 -10.01 -6.93
C ARG A 61 14.74 -11.28 -7.78
N LEU A 62 13.53 -11.82 -7.93
CA LEU A 62 13.29 -13.01 -8.76
C LEU A 62 13.58 -12.76 -10.24
N SER A 63 13.20 -11.61 -10.79
CA SER A 63 13.45 -11.29 -12.20
C SER A 63 14.95 -11.14 -12.51
N LYS A 64 15.72 -10.53 -11.59
CA LYS A 64 17.19 -10.44 -11.69
C LYS A 64 17.85 -11.82 -11.69
N VAL A 65 17.42 -12.71 -10.79
CA VAL A 65 17.93 -14.09 -10.74
C VAL A 65 17.58 -14.85 -12.03
N ALA A 66 16.36 -14.67 -12.55
CA ALA A 66 15.91 -15.31 -13.79
C ALA A 66 16.46 -14.66 -15.07
N SER A 67 17.31 -13.62 -14.99
CA SER A 67 17.77 -12.82 -16.13
C SER A 67 16.64 -12.31 -17.04
N MET A 68 15.46 -12.07 -16.45
CA MET A 68 14.29 -11.57 -17.16
C MET A 68 14.14 -10.07 -16.94
N ASP A 69 14.08 -9.30 -18.03
CA ASP A 69 13.72 -7.89 -17.97
C ASP A 69 12.20 -7.76 -18.01
N SER A 70 11.57 -7.97 -16.84
CA SER A 70 10.12 -7.82 -16.69
C SER A 70 9.79 -6.96 -15.49
N GLU A 71 8.91 -5.99 -15.69
CA GLU A 71 8.31 -5.21 -14.61
C GLU A 71 7.64 -6.12 -13.58
N SER A 72 7.65 -5.73 -12.31
CA SER A 72 6.98 -6.50 -11.26
C SER A 72 5.46 -6.49 -11.45
N LEU A 73 4.77 -7.49 -10.88
CA LEU A 73 3.31 -7.53 -10.87
C LEU A 73 2.71 -6.26 -10.26
N ILE A 74 3.35 -5.71 -9.23
CA ILE A 74 2.90 -4.50 -8.56
C ILE A 74 2.96 -3.31 -9.51
N THR A 75 4.06 -3.15 -10.25
CA THR A 75 4.20 -2.08 -11.25
C THR A 75 3.18 -2.21 -12.38
N GLN A 76 2.89 -3.44 -12.83
CA GLN A 76 1.93 -3.65 -13.92
C GLN A 76 0.47 -3.37 -13.52
N VAL A 77 0.11 -3.65 -12.26
CA VAL A 77 -1.28 -3.53 -11.79
C VAL A 77 -1.53 -2.15 -11.19
N PHE A 78 -0.67 -1.73 -10.25
CA PHE A 78 -0.84 -0.51 -9.45
C PHE A 78 0.11 0.61 -9.86
N GLY A 79 1.11 0.32 -10.69
CA GLY A 79 2.11 1.31 -11.09
C GLY A 79 1.51 2.38 -11.99
N GLY A 80 1.51 3.60 -11.47
CA GLY A 80 1.32 4.84 -12.22
C GLY A 80 2.62 5.65 -12.25
N ARG A 81 2.57 6.78 -12.95
CA ARG A 81 3.66 7.76 -12.96
C ARG A 81 3.07 9.16 -12.89
N LEU A 82 3.56 9.96 -11.97
CA LEU A 82 3.27 11.39 -11.87
C LEU A 82 4.32 12.17 -12.65
N ARG A 83 3.91 13.30 -13.20
CA ARG A 83 4.79 14.33 -13.77
C ARG A 83 4.67 15.61 -12.95
N SER A 84 5.79 16.04 -12.39
CA SER A 84 5.96 17.34 -11.75
C SER A 84 6.59 18.30 -12.74
N GLN A 85 5.86 19.32 -13.17
CA GLN A 85 6.38 20.39 -14.00
C GLN A 85 6.59 21.64 -13.14
N THR A 86 7.75 22.28 -13.29
CA THR A 86 8.03 23.59 -12.70
C THR A 86 8.38 24.60 -13.79
N ARG A 87 7.97 25.85 -13.60
CA ARG A 87 8.31 26.97 -14.48
C ARG A 87 8.77 28.16 -13.64
N CYS A 88 9.98 28.63 -13.90
CA CYS A 88 10.53 29.84 -13.30
C CYS A 88 9.74 31.08 -13.75
N CYS A 89 9.26 31.90 -12.80
CA CYS A 89 8.52 33.12 -13.11
C CYS A 89 9.42 34.24 -13.67
N ASP A 90 10.73 34.22 -13.36
CA ASP A 90 11.66 35.27 -13.77
C ASP A 90 12.18 35.09 -15.20
N CYS A 91 12.57 33.86 -15.57
CA CYS A 91 13.19 33.57 -16.87
C CYS A 91 12.38 32.61 -17.76
N GLY A 92 11.29 32.03 -17.25
CA GLY A 92 10.45 31.10 -17.99
C GLY A 92 11.02 29.69 -18.17
N HIS A 93 12.21 29.39 -17.63
CA HIS A 93 12.82 28.05 -17.70
C HIS A 93 11.89 27.00 -17.08
N LYS A 94 11.71 25.88 -17.79
CA LYS A 94 10.86 24.76 -17.37
C LYS A 94 11.71 23.56 -17.00
N SER A 95 11.32 22.85 -15.95
CA SER A 95 11.89 21.57 -15.56
C SER A 95 10.78 20.56 -15.30
N GLU A 96 11.03 19.30 -15.64
CA GLU A 96 10.08 18.20 -15.46
C GLU A 96 10.76 17.05 -14.74
N THR A 97 10.08 16.49 -13.74
CA THR A 97 10.47 15.24 -13.08
C THR A 97 9.32 14.25 -13.16
N PHE A 98 9.66 12.96 -13.24
CA PHE A 98 8.70 11.87 -13.34
C PHE A 98 8.91 10.92 -12.16
N GLU A 99 7.84 10.65 -11.43
CA GLU A 99 7.88 9.91 -10.17
C GLU A 99 6.93 8.71 -10.24
N PRO A 100 7.44 7.46 -10.09
CA PRO A 100 6.57 6.29 -10.04
C PRO A 100 5.74 6.28 -8.76
N VAL A 101 4.50 5.82 -8.86
CA VAL A 101 3.56 5.74 -7.73
C VAL A 101 2.76 4.44 -7.76
N THR A 102 2.37 3.95 -6.59
CA THR A 102 1.44 2.79 -6.44
C THR A 102 0.06 3.20 -5.93
N ASP A 103 -0.01 4.35 -5.29
CA ASP A 103 -1.23 4.96 -4.77
C ASP A 103 -1.12 6.48 -4.82
N LEU A 104 -2.27 7.16 -4.71
CA LEU A 104 -2.35 8.61 -4.66
C LEU A 104 -3.02 9.04 -3.36
N SER A 105 -2.22 9.70 -2.52
CA SER A 105 -2.65 10.22 -1.23
C SER A 105 -3.15 11.66 -1.37
N LEU A 106 -4.47 11.85 -1.34
CA LEU A 106 -5.12 13.12 -1.60
C LEU A 106 -5.45 13.87 -0.31
N GLU A 107 -5.18 15.17 -0.32
CA GLU A 107 -5.71 16.09 0.69
C GLU A 107 -7.21 16.27 0.47
N ILE A 108 -7.99 16.09 1.54
CA ILE A 108 -9.46 16.15 1.45
C ILE A 108 -10.05 17.38 2.12
N SER A 109 -9.25 18.17 2.84
CA SER A 109 -9.72 19.38 3.50
C SER A 109 -10.33 20.35 2.48
N GLY A 110 -11.65 20.51 2.53
CA GLY A 110 -12.39 21.35 1.59
C GLY A 110 -12.78 20.70 0.24
N ALA A 111 -12.49 19.41 0.04
CA ALA A 111 -12.94 18.64 -1.14
C ALA A 111 -14.27 17.92 -0.87
N ASN A 112 -15.26 18.09 -1.76
CA ASN A 112 -16.57 17.45 -1.57
C ASN A 112 -16.55 15.96 -1.96
N ASP A 113 -15.65 15.58 -2.86
CA ASP A 113 -15.54 14.25 -3.43
C ASP A 113 -14.07 13.96 -3.83
N PRO A 114 -13.70 12.72 -4.17
CA PRO A 114 -12.33 12.42 -4.57
C PRO A 114 -11.91 13.10 -5.88
N PHE A 115 -12.85 13.45 -6.76
CA PHE A 115 -12.55 14.11 -8.04
C PHE A 115 -12.06 15.55 -7.82
N SER A 116 -12.75 16.33 -6.98
CA SER A 116 -12.35 17.67 -6.56
C SER A 116 -11.06 17.69 -5.72
N ALA A 117 -10.80 16.61 -4.96
CA ALA A 117 -9.50 16.41 -4.30
C ALA A 117 -8.38 16.22 -5.35
N PHE A 118 -8.64 15.46 -6.42
CA PHE A 118 -7.74 15.32 -7.56
C PHE A 118 -7.52 16.62 -8.34
N GLU A 119 -8.58 17.41 -8.56
CA GLU A 119 -8.47 18.75 -9.16
C GLU A 119 -7.53 19.62 -8.34
N SER A 120 -7.68 19.60 -7.00
CA SER A 120 -6.78 20.35 -6.11
C SER A 120 -5.34 19.80 -6.14
N PHE A 121 -5.17 18.49 -6.21
CA PHE A 121 -3.86 17.83 -6.30
C PHE A 121 -3.11 18.18 -7.61
N THR A 122 -3.84 18.34 -8.72
CA THR A 122 -3.28 18.64 -10.05
C THR A 122 -3.31 20.11 -10.44
N ARG A 123 -3.81 20.97 -9.53
CA ARG A 123 -3.91 22.41 -9.75
C ARG A 123 -2.51 23.02 -9.90
N LEU A 124 -2.38 23.94 -10.85
CA LEU A 124 -1.21 24.81 -10.95
C LEU A 124 -1.12 25.66 -9.68
N GLU A 125 -0.01 25.55 -8.95
CA GLU A 125 0.27 26.33 -7.75
C GLU A 125 1.44 27.28 -7.99
N MET A 126 1.41 28.45 -7.35
CA MET A 126 2.56 29.34 -7.29
C MET A 126 3.27 29.14 -5.96
N ILE A 127 4.56 28.82 -6.02
CA ILE A 127 5.40 28.66 -4.84
C ILE A 127 6.25 29.92 -4.69
N ASP A 128 5.83 30.76 -3.74
CA ASP A 128 6.50 32.01 -3.38
C ASP A 128 6.80 32.11 -1.89
N ASP A 129 7.05 30.97 -1.23
CA ASP A 129 7.47 30.95 0.17
C ASP A 129 8.94 31.40 0.28
N PRO A 130 9.26 32.51 0.98
CA PRO A 130 10.62 32.99 1.15
C PRO A 130 11.59 31.96 1.74
N GLU A 131 11.10 31.05 2.60
CA GLU A 131 11.93 30.03 3.24
C GLU A 131 12.20 28.84 2.29
N ASN A 132 11.22 28.49 1.45
CA ASN A 132 11.23 27.31 0.59
C ASN A 132 11.30 27.61 -0.93
N ARG A 133 11.81 28.79 -1.33
CA ARG A 133 11.98 29.13 -2.76
C ARG A 133 12.89 28.14 -3.48
N PHE A 134 12.50 27.78 -4.70
CA PHE A 134 13.27 26.91 -5.59
C PHE A 134 14.48 27.64 -6.17
N THR A 135 15.61 26.94 -6.31
CA THR A 135 16.77 27.45 -7.04
C THR A 135 16.60 27.12 -8.52
N CYS A 136 16.45 28.15 -9.36
CA CYS A 136 16.40 27.95 -10.81
C CYS A 136 17.81 27.64 -11.34
N SER A 137 17.96 26.54 -12.08
CA SER A 137 19.21 26.14 -12.73
C SER A 137 19.72 27.15 -13.76
N ASN A 138 18.81 27.88 -14.42
CA ASN A 138 19.16 28.88 -15.43
C ASN A 138 19.50 30.25 -14.83
N CYS A 139 18.74 30.71 -13.81
CA CYS A 139 19.05 31.97 -13.11
C CYS A 139 20.19 31.81 -12.09
N ASN A 140 20.43 30.57 -11.65
CA ASN A 140 21.27 30.24 -10.49
C ASN A 140 20.90 31.03 -9.22
N ALA A 141 19.60 31.24 -9.01
CA ALA A 141 19.05 32.07 -7.94
C ALA A 141 17.75 31.47 -7.38
N LYS A 142 17.38 31.87 -6.16
CA LYS A 142 16.09 31.53 -5.55
C LYS A 142 14.98 32.33 -6.21
N VAL A 143 14.02 31.65 -6.83
CA VAL A 143 12.94 32.26 -7.62
C VAL A 143 11.58 31.78 -7.17
N THR A 144 10.55 32.55 -7.52
CA THR A 144 9.17 32.09 -7.51
C THR A 144 8.95 31.13 -8.68
N VAL A 145 8.24 30.03 -8.46
CA VAL A 145 7.94 29.05 -9.51
C VAL A 145 6.45 28.74 -9.57
N GLU A 146 5.95 28.56 -10.79
CA GLU A 146 4.71 27.82 -11.02
C GLU A 146 5.05 26.32 -10.96
N LYS A 147 4.31 25.54 -10.18
CA LYS A 147 4.45 24.08 -10.10
C LYS A 147 3.11 23.43 -10.41
N GLN A 148 3.15 22.32 -11.14
CA GLN A 148 1.97 21.51 -11.41
C GLN A 148 2.31 20.02 -11.36
N MET A 149 1.49 19.24 -10.66
CA MET A 149 1.50 17.79 -10.73
C MET A 149 0.43 17.31 -11.72
N THR A 150 0.75 16.33 -12.55
CA THR A 150 -0.20 15.69 -13.48
C THR A 150 0.05 14.19 -13.52
N ILE A 151 -0.94 13.43 -13.97
CA ILE A 151 -0.76 12.01 -14.24
C ILE A 151 -0.09 11.87 -15.62
N ASP A 152 1.04 11.19 -15.66
CA ASP A 152 1.77 10.87 -16.89
C ASP A 152 1.38 9.48 -17.41
N ASN A 153 1.33 8.50 -16.51
CA ASN A 153 0.82 7.16 -16.80
C ASN A 153 -0.18 6.74 -15.73
N ALA A 154 -1.39 6.39 -16.14
CA ALA A 154 -2.45 5.97 -15.23
C ALA A 154 -2.40 4.46 -14.95
N PRO A 155 -2.57 4.00 -13.70
CA PRO A 155 -2.48 2.58 -13.36
C PRO A 155 -3.71 1.79 -13.81
N GLN A 156 -3.60 0.46 -13.91
CA GLN A 156 -4.74 -0.40 -14.21
C GLN A 156 -5.71 -0.48 -13.01
N VAL A 157 -5.15 -0.48 -11.80
CA VAL A 157 -5.87 -0.32 -10.53
C VAL A 157 -5.39 0.94 -9.85
N LEU A 158 -6.28 1.91 -9.74
CA LEU A 158 -6.06 3.17 -9.04
C LEU A 158 -6.40 2.98 -7.56
N ILE A 159 -5.41 3.22 -6.69
CA ILE A 159 -5.58 3.30 -5.25
C ILE A 159 -5.58 4.77 -4.85
N ILE A 160 -6.66 5.22 -4.21
CA ILE A 160 -6.77 6.57 -3.66
C ILE A 160 -6.80 6.45 -2.15
N HIS A 161 -5.79 7.00 -1.49
CA HIS A 161 -5.78 7.19 -0.05
C HIS A 161 -6.29 8.61 0.26
N LEU A 162 -7.31 8.70 1.10
CA LEU A 162 -7.83 9.98 1.59
C LEU A 162 -7.12 10.33 2.89
N LYS A 163 -6.32 11.41 2.90
CA LYS A 163 -5.52 11.84 4.05
C LYS A 163 -6.41 12.29 5.22
N ARG A 164 -6.91 11.31 5.96
CA ARG A 164 -7.78 11.55 7.13
C ARG A 164 -6.98 11.78 8.39
N PHE A 165 -5.78 11.25 8.50
CA PHE A 165 -4.97 11.42 9.69
C PHE A 165 -3.94 12.52 9.48
N SER A 166 -3.80 13.37 10.48
CA SER A 166 -2.76 14.40 10.51
C SER A 166 -2.08 14.39 11.87
N PHE A 167 -0.75 14.50 11.85
CA PHE A 167 0.06 14.57 13.06
C PHE A 167 0.56 15.99 13.29
N ASN A 168 0.16 16.60 14.41
CA ASN A 168 0.61 17.94 14.79
C ASN A 168 1.58 17.88 15.98
N GLY A 169 2.60 17.02 15.89
CA GLY A 169 3.69 16.89 16.86
C GLY A 169 3.35 16.13 18.15
N ASN A 170 2.17 16.37 18.74
CA ASN A 170 1.75 15.71 19.98
C ASN A 170 0.35 15.08 19.89
N ILE A 171 -0.41 15.38 18.83
CA ILE A 171 -1.81 14.99 18.70
C ILE A 171 -2.06 14.49 17.29
N ILE A 172 -2.56 13.27 17.19
CA ILE A 172 -3.10 12.72 15.95
C ILE A 172 -4.56 13.14 15.87
N LYS A 173 -4.92 13.79 14.77
CA LYS A 173 -6.30 14.17 14.47
C LYS A 173 -6.81 13.33 13.32
N LYS A 174 -8.10 12.95 13.40
CA LYS A 174 -8.81 12.30 12.31
C LYS A 174 -9.81 13.29 11.71
N ASN A 175 -9.74 13.48 10.40
CA ASN A 175 -10.67 14.25 9.61
C ASN A 175 -11.92 13.39 9.32
N PHE A 176 -13.03 13.79 9.94
CA PHE A 176 -14.34 13.13 9.81
C PHE A 176 -15.21 13.73 8.69
N GLN A 177 -14.67 14.60 7.84
CA GLN A 177 -15.37 15.16 6.68
C GLN A 177 -15.93 14.05 5.79
N GLU A 178 -17.18 14.23 5.37
CA GLU A 178 -17.82 13.38 4.38
C GLU A 178 -17.26 13.72 3.00
N VAL A 179 -16.96 12.67 2.23
CA VAL A 179 -16.39 12.78 0.89
C VAL A 179 -17.25 11.89 0.00
N ASP A 180 -18.03 12.49 -0.90
CA ASP A 180 -19.05 11.81 -1.71
C ASP A 180 -18.39 11.09 -2.90
N PHE A 181 -17.87 9.89 -2.67
CA PHE A 181 -17.26 9.09 -3.71
C PHE A 181 -18.30 8.35 -4.56
N SER A 182 -18.03 8.25 -5.86
CA SER A 182 -18.92 7.66 -6.87
C SER A 182 -18.53 6.23 -7.24
N LEU A 183 -19.43 5.51 -7.93
CA LEU A 183 -19.09 4.21 -8.52
C LEU A 183 -18.11 4.32 -9.70
N SER A 184 -18.08 5.47 -10.35
CA SER A 184 -17.27 5.73 -11.55
C SER A 184 -16.45 6.99 -11.38
N MET A 185 -15.21 6.96 -11.84
CA MET A 185 -14.32 8.12 -11.89
C MET A 185 -13.65 8.20 -13.25
N ASN A 186 -13.60 9.39 -13.84
CA ASN A 186 -12.86 9.63 -15.07
C ASN A 186 -11.58 10.41 -14.73
N LEU A 187 -10.42 9.83 -15.04
CA LEU A 187 -9.12 10.46 -14.76
C LEU A 187 -8.60 11.34 -15.91
N SER A 188 -9.26 11.31 -17.08
CA SER A 188 -8.77 12.02 -18.28
C SER A 188 -8.43 13.50 -18.04
N PRO A 189 -9.19 14.29 -17.24
CA PRO A 189 -8.86 15.70 -16.96
C PRO A 189 -7.54 15.91 -16.22
N PHE A 190 -7.04 14.89 -15.53
CA PHE A 190 -5.83 14.95 -14.70
C PHE A 190 -4.59 14.41 -15.41
N VAL A 191 -4.77 13.87 -16.62
CA VAL A 191 -3.68 13.36 -17.46
C VAL A 191 -3.17 14.47 -18.37
N ASN A 192 -1.87 14.48 -18.61
CA ASN A 192 -1.24 15.45 -19.50
C ASN A 192 -1.74 15.32 -20.96
N ASN A 193 -2.02 16.45 -21.62
CA ASN A 193 -2.61 16.56 -22.97
C ASN A 193 -1.75 15.99 -24.12
N HIS A 194 -0.54 15.48 -23.86
CA HIS A 194 0.27 14.81 -24.88
C HIS A 194 -0.23 13.42 -25.24
N VAL A 195 -1.21 12.90 -24.49
CA VAL A 195 -1.86 11.64 -24.81
C VAL A 195 -3.12 11.92 -25.64
N GLU A 196 -2.96 12.40 -26.87
CA GLU A 196 -4.04 12.43 -27.89
C GLU A 196 -4.62 11.02 -28.17
N GLU A 197 -3.99 9.97 -27.64
CA GLU A 197 -4.38 8.56 -27.70
C GLU A 197 -5.01 8.01 -26.40
N ALA A 198 -5.21 8.84 -25.35
CA ALA A 198 -5.84 8.40 -24.12
C ALA A 198 -7.35 8.30 -24.34
N GLY A 199 -7.81 7.15 -24.86
CA GLY A 199 -9.22 6.79 -24.78
C GLY A 199 -9.75 6.94 -23.35
N ASP A 200 -11.08 7.04 -23.18
CA ASP A 200 -11.71 7.37 -21.90
C ASP A 200 -11.09 6.60 -20.72
N LEU A 201 -10.40 7.33 -19.83
CA LEU A 201 -9.79 6.79 -18.62
C LEU A 201 -10.84 6.67 -17.53
N ASN A 202 -11.86 5.88 -17.82
CA ASN A 202 -12.92 5.55 -16.89
C ASN A 202 -12.47 4.44 -15.95
N TYR A 203 -12.82 4.60 -14.68
CA TYR A 203 -12.55 3.64 -13.64
C TYR A 203 -13.83 3.34 -12.88
N ARG A 204 -13.94 2.10 -12.40
CA ARG A 204 -15.05 1.63 -11.58
C ARG A 204 -14.57 1.25 -10.18
N LEU A 205 -15.22 1.80 -9.16
CA LEU A 205 -14.99 1.46 -7.77
C LEU A 205 -15.32 -0.01 -7.53
N TYR A 206 -14.42 -0.73 -6.86
CA TYR A 206 -14.66 -2.13 -6.50
C TYR A 206 -14.34 -2.45 -5.05
N ALA A 207 -13.58 -1.63 -4.33
CA ALA A 207 -13.40 -1.79 -2.90
C ALA A 207 -13.22 -0.46 -2.17
N VAL A 208 -13.63 -0.43 -0.91
CA VAL A 208 -13.50 0.72 0.01
C VAL A 208 -13.05 0.20 1.36
N ILE A 209 -11.96 0.74 1.90
CA ILE A 209 -11.56 0.53 3.29
C ILE A 209 -12.08 1.69 4.11
N VAL A 210 -12.67 1.40 5.27
CA VAL A 210 -13.22 2.40 6.19
C VAL A 210 -12.58 2.19 7.56
N HIS A 211 -12.08 3.28 8.15
CA HIS A 211 -11.66 3.28 9.54
C HIS A 211 -12.79 3.78 10.43
N LEU A 212 -13.25 2.94 11.36
CA LEU A 212 -14.25 3.27 12.39
C LEU A 212 -13.53 3.68 13.68
N GLY A 213 -14.10 4.63 14.44
CA GLY A 213 -13.53 5.07 15.72
C GLY A 213 -12.51 6.20 15.62
N SER A 214 -11.70 6.31 16.67
CA SER A 214 -10.75 7.39 16.95
C SER A 214 -9.36 7.06 16.39
N PRO A 215 -8.47 8.05 16.18
CA PRO A 215 -7.12 7.75 15.67
C PRO A 215 -6.29 6.81 16.54
N SER A 216 -6.47 6.82 17.86
CA SER A 216 -5.70 5.95 18.79
C SER A 216 -6.32 4.58 19.02
N TYR A 217 -7.58 4.39 18.60
CA TYR A 217 -8.28 3.11 18.69
C TYR A 217 -9.44 3.12 17.71
N GLY A 218 -9.52 2.07 16.90
CA GLY A 218 -10.56 1.93 15.92
C GLY A 218 -10.67 0.52 15.38
N HIS A 219 -11.38 0.42 14.27
CA HIS A 219 -11.65 -0.83 13.58
C HIS A 219 -11.69 -0.60 12.08
N TYR A 220 -10.94 -1.39 11.32
CA TYR A 220 -10.98 -1.34 9.86
C TYR A 220 -11.99 -2.34 9.34
N VAL A 221 -12.85 -1.88 8.44
CA VAL A 221 -13.76 -2.74 7.68
C VAL A 221 -13.56 -2.49 6.20
N SER A 222 -13.84 -3.50 5.38
CA SER A 222 -13.80 -3.35 3.93
C SER A 222 -15.18 -3.58 3.31
N PHE A 223 -15.49 -2.80 2.29
CA PHE A 223 -16.63 -3.00 1.42
C PHE A 223 -16.08 -3.43 0.06
N VAL A 224 -16.54 -4.55 -0.46
CA VAL A 224 -16.03 -5.12 -1.72
C VAL A 224 -17.18 -5.44 -2.66
N HIS A 225 -17.06 -5.01 -3.92
CA HIS A 225 -18.00 -5.29 -5.00
C HIS A 225 -17.61 -6.58 -5.71
N SER A 226 -18.47 -7.59 -5.65
CA SER A 226 -18.30 -8.87 -6.32
C SER A 226 -18.68 -8.81 -7.80
N ASP A 227 -18.14 -9.74 -8.58
CA ASP A 227 -18.56 -10.11 -9.94
C ASP A 227 -20.07 -10.40 -10.08
N LYS A 228 -20.74 -10.84 -9.01
CA LYS A 228 -22.19 -11.04 -8.93
C LYS A 228 -22.98 -9.72 -8.74
N LYS A 229 -22.35 -8.57 -8.94
CA LYS A 229 -22.93 -7.21 -8.83
C LYS A 229 -23.47 -6.84 -7.44
N ASN A 230 -23.00 -7.53 -6.41
CA ASN A 230 -23.38 -7.26 -5.01
C ASN A 230 -22.20 -6.67 -4.24
N TRP A 231 -22.50 -5.76 -3.31
CA TRP A 231 -21.54 -5.27 -2.33
C TRP A 231 -21.56 -6.16 -1.09
N TYR A 232 -20.40 -6.34 -0.48
CA TYR A 232 -20.23 -7.08 0.76
C TYR A 232 -19.42 -6.24 1.75
N LEU A 233 -19.94 -6.09 2.97
CA LEU A 233 -19.21 -5.62 4.13
C LEU A 233 -18.44 -6.82 4.72
N MET A 234 -17.12 -6.71 4.78
CA MET A 234 -16.23 -7.66 5.44
C MET A 234 -15.63 -6.99 6.68
N SER A 235 -16.02 -7.52 7.85
CA SER A 235 -15.48 -7.15 9.16
C SER A 235 -14.90 -8.41 9.77
N ASP A 236 -13.59 -8.59 9.66
CA ASP A 236 -12.88 -9.79 10.09
C ASP A 236 -13.50 -11.06 9.49
N GLU A 237 -13.94 -12.01 10.32
CA GLU A 237 -14.59 -13.23 9.88
C GLU A 237 -16.03 -13.04 9.36
N LYS A 238 -16.63 -11.87 9.58
CA LYS A 238 -18.05 -11.62 9.27
C LYS A 238 -18.19 -10.95 7.90
N VAL A 239 -18.90 -11.64 7.02
CA VAL A 239 -19.23 -11.15 5.67
C VAL A 239 -20.74 -10.95 5.57
N MET A 240 -21.16 -9.74 5.24
CA MET A 240 -22.57 -9.37 5.10
C MET A 240 -22.83 -8.69 3.76
N MET A 241 -23.88 -9.10 3.06
CA MET A 241 -24.30 -8.42 1.84
C MET A 241 -24.84 -7.02 2.16
N THR A 242 -24.51 -6.04 1.33
CA THR A 242 -24.96 -4.65 1.45
C THR A 242 -25.21 -4.02 0.08
N ARG A 243 -25.60 -2.76 0.05
CA ARG A 243 -25.84 -1.98 -1.18
C ARG A 243 -24.90 -0.78 -1.24
N PHE A 244 -24.63 -0.29 -2.44
CA PHE A 244 -23.75 0.87 -2.64
C PHE A 244 -24.24 2.11 -1.88
N GLU A 245 -25.55 2.27 -1.72
CA GLU A 245 -26.16 3.37 -0.96
C GLU A 245 -25.73 3.38 0.52
N GLU A 246 -25.39 2.23 1.09
CA GLU A 246 -24.84 2.14 2.44
C GLU A 246 -23.31 2.33 2.45
N VAL A 247 -22.63 1.90 1.39
CA VAL A 247 -21.19 2.10 1.20
C VAL A 247 -20.87 3.59 1.09
N LYS A 248 -21.59 4.34 0.24
CA LYS A 248 -21.33 5.77 0.00
C LYS A 248 -21.55 6.67 1.22
N LYS A 249 -22.32 6.20 2.22
CA LYS A 249 -22.50 6.91 3.50
C LYS A 249 -21.30 6.77 4.43
N GLN A 250 -20.37 5.86 4.12
CA GLN A 250 -19.21 5.62 4.97
C GLN A 250 -18.13 6.67 4.77
N LYS A 251 -17.36 6.92 5.82
CA LYS A 251 -16.17 7.78 5.76
C LYS A 251 -15.00 6.99 5.19
N ALA A 252 -15.00 6.79 3.87
CA ALA A 252 -13.98 6.04 3.14
C ALA A 252 -12.57 6.52 3.50
N TYR A 253 -11.66 5.60 3.77
CA TYR A 253 -10.26 5.87 4.05
C TYR A 253 -9.39 5.58 2.83
N ILE A 254 -9.58 4.42 2.19
CA ILE A 254 -8.89 4.04 0.96
C ILE A 254 -9.93 3.56 -0.06
N LEU A 255 -9.86 4.05 -1.29
CA LEU A 255 -10.74 3.69 -2.39
C LEU A 255 -9.94 2.94 -3.45
N PHE A 256 -10.50 1.84 -3.95
CA PHE A 256 -9.90 1.03 -5.01
C PHE A 256 -10.76 1.04 -6.25
N TYR A 257 -10.18 1.53 -7.33
CA TYR A 257 -10.81 1.72 -8.62
C TYR A 257 -10.08 0.87 -9.67
N VAL A 258 -10.82 0.14 -10.50
CA VAL A 258 -10.24 -0.62 -11.62
C VAL A 258 -10.61 0.06 -12.93
N LYS A 259 -9.64 0.20 -13.84
CA LYS A 259 -9.86 0.79 -15.16
C LYS A 259 -10.91 -0.01 -15.93
N GLU A 260 -11.87 0.67 -16.55
CA GLU A 260 -12.90 0.06 -17.36
C GLU A 260 -12.30 -0.58 -18.64
N GLY A 261 -13.00 -1.57 -19.18
CA GLY A 261 -12.47 -2.42 -20.27
C GLY A 261 -11.59 -3.57 -19.78
N ILE A 262 -11.16 -3.55 -18.51
CA ILE A 262 -10.49 -4.69 -17.89
C ILE A 262 -11.53 -5.61 -17.25
N SER A 263 -11.75 -6.79 -17.84
CA SER A 263 -12.62 -7.81 -17.22
C SER A 263 -11.96 -8.38 -15.96
N SER A 264 -12.74 -8.55 -14.88
CA SER A 264 -12.28 -9.20 -13.64
C SER A 264 -11.73 -10.60 -13.90
N SER A 265 -12.33 -11.34 -14.85
CA SER A 265 -11.81 -12.64 -15.30
C SER A 265 -10.46 -12.50 -15.98
N SER A 266 -10.26 -11.45 -16.78
CA SER A 266 -8.97 -11.18 -17.43
C SER A 266 -7.88 -10.81 -16.43
N VAL A 267 -8.19 -10.03 -15.38
CA VAL A 267 -7.22 -9.74 -14.30
C VAL A 267 -6.89 -11.00 -13.52
N LYS A 268 -7.91 -11.78 -13.15
CA LYS A 268 -7.73 -13.03 -12.40
C LYS A 268 -6.91 -14.04 -13.19
N GLU A 269 -7.24 -14.26 -14.46
CA GLU A 269 -6.50 -15.16 -15.34
C GLU A 269 -5.09 -14.64 -15.60
N PHE A 270 -4.92 -13.33 -15.86
CA PHE A 270 -3.61 -12.72 -16.02
C PHE A 270 -2.74 -12.88 -14.78
N MET A 271 -3.30 -12.63 -13.58
CA MET A 271 -2.62 -12.82 -12.31
C MET A 271 -2.24 -14.29 -12.14
N ILE A 272 -3.19 -15.21 -12.26
CA ILE A 272 -2.96 -16.66 -12.13
C ILE A 272 -1.89 -17.14 -13.12
N GLU A 273 -1.97 -16.75 -14.39
CA GLU A 273 -1.00 -17.15 -15.42
C GLU A 273 0.40 -16.55 -15.17
N ARG A 274 0.49 -15.28 -14.76
CA ARG A 274 1.77 -14.66 -14.38
C ARG A 274 2.35 -15.30 -13.12
N PHE A 275 1.52 -15.62 -12.12
CA PHE A 275 1.96 -16.33 -10.91
C PHE A 275 2.49 -17.73 -11.23
N LYS A 276 1.78 -18.49 -12.08
CA LYS A 276 2.25 -19.81 -12.55
C LYS A 276 3.59 -19.72 -13.28
N ARG A 277 3.80 -18.72 -14.13
CA ARG A 277 5.07 -18.53 -14.86
C ARG A 277 6.22 -18.18 -13.93
N ASN A 278 6.00 -17.27 -12.99
CA ASN A 278 7.03 -16.88 -12.03
C ASN A 278 7.45 -18.07 -11.14
N PHE A 279 6.53 -18.99 -10.82
CA PHE A 279 6.83 -20.23 -10.08
C PHE A 279 7.52 -21.31 -10.93
N LYS A 280 7.10 -21.50 -12.20
CA LYS A 280 7.77 -22.46 -13.09
C LYS A 280 9.23 -22.09 -13.36
N ALA A 281 9.55 -20.80 -13.43
CA ALA A 281 10.92 -20.31 -13.55
C ALA A 281 11.77 -20.66 -12.31
N GLU A 282 11.18 -20.68 -11.11
CA GLU A 282 11.86 -21.14 -9.89
C GLU A 282 12.12 -22.65 -9.89
N GLU A 283 11.15 -23.49 -10.30
CA GLU A 283 11.33 -24.94 -10.40
C GLU A 283 12.33 -25.36 -11.49
N GLU A 284 12.31 -24.71 -12.66
CA GLU A 284 13.23 -25.01 -13.76
C GLU A 284 14.67 -24.59 -13.43
N SER A 285 14.87 -23.48 -12.69
CA SER A 285 16.19 -23.04 -12.20
C SER A 285 16.83 -23.99 -11.19
N CYS A 286 16.03 -24.80 -10.48
CA CYS A 286 16.51 -25.78 -9.51
C CYS A 286 16.73 -27.18 -10.12
N SER A 287 16.32 -27.39 -11.37
CA SER A 287 16.32 -28.71 -12.04
C SER A 287 17.49 -28.93 -13.01
N SER A 288 18.33 -27.92 -13.27
CA SER A 288 19.42 -28.01 -14.26
C SER A 288 20.82 -28.28 -13.69
N SER A 289 20.94 -28.89 -12.50
CA SER A 289 22.23 -29.30 -11.95
C SER A 289 22.25 -30.79 -11.55
N THR A 290 22.34 -31.67 -12.55
CA THR A 290 22.83 -33.04 -12.36
C THR A 290 23.72 -33.46 -13.51
N SER A 291 25.04 -33.26 -13.35
CA SER A 291 26.13 -34.21 -13.65
C SER A 291 27.45 -33.44 -13.87
N ASP A 292 28.31 -33.39 -12.85
CA ASP A 292 29.71 -33.84 -12.90
C ASP A 292 30.45 -33.46 -11.61
N GLU A 293 31.03 -34.47 -10.96
CA GLU A 293 31.83 -34.35 -9.74
C GLU A 293 33.22 -33.74 -10.05
N SER A 294 33.60 -32.68 -9.32
CA SER A 294 34.77 -32.65 -8.42
C SER A 294 35.19 -31.21 -8.05
N GLY A 295 35.31 -30.93 -6.75
CA GLY A 295 35.96 -29.71 -6.22
C GLY A 295 35.09 -28.91 -5.25
N CYS A 296 35.38 -29.05 -3.96
CA CYS A 296 34.73 -28.43 -2.80
C CYS A 296 34.69 -26.89 -2.83
N ILE A 297 33.64 -26.28 -2.23
CA ILE A 297 33.68 -25.38 -1.04
C ILE A 297 32.29 -24.73 -0.79
N SER A 298 31.72 -25.13 0.36
CA SER A 298 30.83 -24.45 1.33
C SER A 298 29.53 -23.70 0.92
N ASP A 299 28.41 -24.26 1.36
CA ASP A 299 27.46 -23.69 2.34
C ASP A 299 27.04 -22.21 2.25
N GLU A 300 26.12 -21.86 1.33
CA GLU A 300 25.21 -20.70 1.48
C GLU A 300 23.87 -20.91 0.75
N MET A 301 23.13 -22.01 1.01
CA MET A 301 21.76 -22.11 0.45
C MET A 301 20.77 -22.98 1.23
N SER A 302 21.02 -23.23 2.52
CA SER A 302 20.07 -23.91 3.43
C SER A 302 19.41 -22.98 4.46
N ASN A 303 19.72 -21.68 4.46
CA ASN A 303 19.27 -20.75 5.52
C ASN A 303 18.06 -19.88 5.16
N VAL A 304 17.42 -20.04 3.99
CA VAL A 304 16.31 -19.16 3.57
C VAL A 304 14.93 -19.70 3.97
N CYS A 305 14.83 -20.97 4.41
CA CYS A 305 13.57 -21.56 4.86
C CYS A 305 13.80 -22.60 5.98
N SER A 306 14.03 -22.16 7.21
CA SER A 306 13.78 -22.97 8.43
C SER A 306 13.65 -22.06 9.66
N PRO A 307 12.62 -22.23 10.52
CA PRO A 307 12.59 -21.56 11.82
C PRO A 307 13.58 -22.27 12.77
N LYS A 308 14.53 -21.51 13.33
CA LYS A 308 15.35 -22.00 14.44
C LYS A 308 14.51 -21.99 15.71
N VAL A 309 14.16 -23.18 16.21
CA VAL A 309 13.61 -23.40 17.55
C VAL A 309 14.80 -23.66 18.47
N ASP A 310 15.06 -22.76 19.41
CA ASP A 310 16.00 -23.01 20.50
C ASP A 310 15.23 -23.59 21.70
N GLU A 311 15.28 -24.92 21.84
CA GLU A 311 15.01 -25.61 23.11
C GLU A 311 16.33 -25.81 23.86
N LYS A 312 16.43 -25.30 25.10
CA LYS A 312 17.23 -25.94 26.14
C LYS A 312 16.73 -25.69 27.56
N SER A 313 16.09 -26.74 28.06
CA SER A 313 16.12 -27.36 29.40
C SER A 313 15.73 -26.58 30.66
N LEU A 314 14.70 -27.17 31.30
CA LEU A 314 14.34 -27.10 32.72
C LEU A 314 15.52 -27.31 33.69
N HIS A 315 15.46 -26.63 34.84
CA HIS A 315 15.47 -27.32 36.15
C HIS A 315 14.86 -26.47 37.28
N ASP A 316 14.09 -27.15 38.13
CA ASP A 316 13.29 -26.72 39.27
C ASP A 316 14.00 -25.88 40.36
N LYS A 317 13.22 -25.03 41.06
CA LYS A 317 13.00 -25.11 42.53
C LYS A 317 11.89 -24.16 43.03
N LYS A 318 11.21 -24.63 44.09
CA LYS A 318 9.99 -24.14 44.78
C LYS A 318 10.17 -22.89 45.67
N ALA A 319 9.06 -22.14 45.83
CA ALA A 319 8.56 -21.32 46.98
C ALA A 319 9.53 -20.24 47.56
N ASP A 320 9.15 -19.00 47.86
CA ASP A 320 8.07 -18.53 48.77
C ASP A 320 7.98 -16.96 48.78
N THR A 321 6.83 -16.42 49.20
CA THR A 321 6.46 -15.09 49.81
C THR A 321 7.06 -13.70 49.42
N GLY A 322 6.15 -12.70 49.28
CA GLY A 322 6.35 -11.23 49.49
C GLY A 322 6.96 -10.45 48.30
N GLU A 323 6.64 -9.21 47.94
CA GLU A 323 5.90 -8.08 48.51
C GLU A 323 5.45 -7.15 47.36
N ASP A 324 4.38 -6.40 47.59
CA ASP A 324 3.81 -5.35 46.74
C ASP A 324 4.68 -4.07 46.70
N GLU A 325 4.38 -3.19 45.74
CA GLU A 325 4.87 -1.79 45.58
C GLU A 325 6.11 -1.53 44.71
N GLU A 326 6.06 -1.80 43.39
CA GLU A 326 6.91 -1.06 42.43
C GLU A 326 6.38 -0.99 40.97
N VAL A 327 5.09 -1.29 40.74
CA VAL A 327 4.52 -1.50 39.39
C VAL A 327 3.99 -0.21 38.72
N SER A 328 3.95 0.94 39.40
CA SER A 328 3.32 2.15 38.82
C SER A 328 4.22 2.99 37.91
N ASN A 329 5.56 2.97 38.09
CA ASN A 329 6.45 3.90 37.35
C ASN A 329 7.07 3.31 36.06
N LYS A 330 7.10 1.98 35.88
CA LYS A 330 7.60 1.36 34.63
C LYS A 330 6.58 1.41 33.49
N ASN A 331 5.28 1.35 33.81
CA ASN A 331 4.23 1.41 32.81
C ASN A 331 4.13 2.79 32.11
N GLU A 332 4.50 3.87 32.81
CA GLU A 332 4.43 5.23 32.25
C GLU A 332 5.59 5.56 31.29
N GLU A 333 6.78 5.02 31.54
CA GLU A 333 7.93 5.17 30.63
C GLU A 333 7.81 4.27 29.39
N ASP A 334 7.23 3.08 29.54
CA ASP A 334 6.96 2.18 28.41
C ASP A 334 5.81 2.71 27.54
N GLU A 335 4.76 3.33 28.11
CA GLU A 335 3.75 4.06 27.32
C GLU A 335 4.34 5.27 26.56
N LYS A 336 5.25 6.03 27.18
CA LYS A 336 5.91 7.17 26.51
C LYS A 336 6.82 6.72 25.36
N LYS A 337 7.50 5.58 25.49
CA LYS A 337 8.29 4.99 24.40
C LYS A 337 7.40 4.43 23.28
N LYS A 338 6.26 3.81 23.62
CA LYS A 338 5.26 3.32 22.66
C LYS A 338 4.62 4.44 21.83
N ARG A 339 4.24 5.56 22.45
CA ARG A 339 3.71 6.75 21.75
C ARG A 339 4.72 7.31 20.75
N LYS A 340 5.99 7.42 21.15
CA LYS A 340 7.06 7.95 20.29
C LYS A 340 7.36 7.07 19.07
N ALA A 341 7.13 5.76 19.17
CA ALA A 341 7.29 4.82 18.06
C ALA A 341 6.10 4.87 17.08
N PHE A 342 4.89 5.13 17.58
CA PHE A 342 3.70 5.35 16.75
C PHE A 342 3.78 6.68 15.99
N ASP A 343 4.29 7.74 16.64
CA ASP A 343 4.46 9.07 16.05
C ASP A 343 5.43 9.11 14.85
N LEU A 344 6.36 8.16 14.76
CA LEU A 344 7.34 8.03 13.67
C LEU A 344 6.82 7.30 12.42
N LYS A 345 5.66 6.63 12.52
CA LYS A 345 5.06 5.87 11.42
C LYS A 345 4.02 6.66 10.62
N ILE A 346 3.54 7.79 11.16
CA ILE A 346 2.44 8.60 10.60
C ILE A 346 2.95 9.90 9.94
N SER A 347 4.23 10.22 10.09
CA SER A 347 4.92 11.32 9.39
C SER A 347 5.45 10.89 8.04
#